data_AF-A0A168NNY3-F1
#
_entry.id   AF-A0A168NNY3-F1
#
_cell.length_a   1.000
_cell.length_b   1.000
_cell.length_c   1.000
_cell.angle_alpha   90.00
_cell.angle_beta   90.00
_cell.angle_gamma   90.00
#
_symmetry.space_group_name_H-M   'P 1'
#
loop_
_entity.id
_entity.type
_entity.pdbx_description
1 polymer ?
#
loop_
_entity_poly.entity_id
_entity_poly.type
_entity_poly.pdbx_seq_one_letter_code
_entity_poly.pdbx_strand_id
1 'polypeptide(L)'
;MGTVAQQKVKKEVKKVDRLGRAVVSFIFSFIGLAFFAIFIKVMDANSSNYESSALTRITVALILALVINAISFFLGISARRSTTGRGLAIAAITISAIPLTILVVLLLGTIIFTLSAFF
;
A
#
# COMPACT_ATOMS: atom_id res chain seq x y z
N MET A 1 9.62 -52.86 -29.76
CA MET A 1 9.75 -51.39 -29.65
C MET A 1 8.62 -50.89 -28.75
N GLY A 2 8.91 -50.69 -27.46
CA GLY A 2 7.91 -50.21 -26.49
C GLY A 2 7.83 -48.69 -26.53
N THR A 3 6.65 -48.15 -26.85
CA THR A 3 6.37 -46.72 -26.74
C THR A 3 6.15 -46.37 -25.28
N VAL A 4 7.17 -45.74 -24.66
CA VAL A 4 7.07 -45.20 -23.30
C VAL A 4 6.18 -43.96 -23.37
N ALA A 5 4.90 -44.13 -23.00
CA ALA A 5 3.95 -43.04 -22.86
C ALA A 5 4.47 -42.07 -21.79
N GLN A 6 4.85 -40.87 -22.20
CA GLN A 6 5.24 -39.82 -21.28
C GLN A 6 4.02 -39.42 -20.43
N GLN A 7 3.99 -39.94 -19.21
CA GLN A 7 3.11 -39.49 -18.14
C GLN A 7 3.38 -38.00 -17.92
N LYS A 8 2.52 -37.13 -18.49
CA LYS A 8 2.47 -35.71 -18.12
C LYS A 8 2.09 -35.66 -16.65
N VAL A 9 3.09 -35.56 -15.77
CA VAL A 9 2.92 -35.22 -14.35
C VAL A 9 2.21 -33.88 -14.32
N LYS A 10 0.89 -33.93 -14.14
CA LYS A 10 0.03 -32.77 -13.96
C LYS A 10 0.45 -32.13 -12.65
N LYS A 11 1.40 -31.19 -12.70
CA LYS A 11 1.74 -30.31 -11.58
C LYS A 11 0.43 -29.71 -11.10
N GLU A 12 -0.07 -30.15 -9.96
CA GLU A 12 -1.18 -29.48 -9.29
C GLU A 12 -0.69 -28.08 -8.96
N VAL A 13 -1.05 -27.13 -9.83
CA VAL A 13 -0.90 -25.72 -9.54
C VAL A 13 -1.82 -25.48 -8.36
N LYS A 14 -1.24 -25.46 -7.15
CA LYS A 14 -1.93 -25.13 -5.90
C LYS A 14 -2.84 -23.96 -6.22
N LYS A 15 -4.15 -24.18 -6.17
CA LYS A 15 -5.17 -23.22 -6.57
C LYS A 15 -4.99 -22.03 -5.62
N VAL A 16 -4.18 -21.06 -6.03
CA VAL A 16 -3.82 -19.92 -5.19
C VAL A 16 -5.14 -19.30 -4.79
N ASP A 17 -5.37 -19.19 -3.48
CA ASP A 17 -6.67 -18.79 -2.97
C ASP A 17 -6.91 -17.32 -3.29
N ARG A 18 -7.50 -17.07 -4.47
CA ARG A 18 -7.59 -15.74 -5.05
C ARG A 18 -8.61 -14.85 -4.33
N LEU A 19 -9.52 -15.48 -3.58
CA LEU A 19 -10.47 -14.77 -2.72
C LEU A 19 -9.77 -14.28 -1.45
N GLY A 20 -8.98 -15.14 -0.80
CA GLY A 20 -8.20 -14.77 0.40
C GLY A 20 -7.27 -13.58 0.15
N ARG A 21 -6.60 -13.52 -1.00
CA ARG A 21 -5.78 -12.35 -1.38
C ARG A 21 -6.58 -11.05 -1.49
N ALA A 22 -7.78 -11.10 -2.03
CA ALA A 22 -8.64 -9.92 -2.12
C ALA A 22 -9.07 -9.45 -0.72
N VAL A 23 -9.44 -10.38 0.16
CA VAL A 23 -9.83 -10.07 1.54
C VAL A 23 -8.68 -9.45 2.32
N VAL A 24 -7.48 -10.03 2.21
CA VAL A 24 -6.28 -9.47 2.84
C VAL A 24 -5.99 -8.06 2.31
N SER A 25 -6.09 -7.83 0.99
CA SER A 25 -5.89 -6.48 0.43
C SER A 25 -6.89 -5.46 0.95
N PHE A 26 -8.14 -5.88 1.15
CA PHE A 26 -9.20 -5.04 1.69
C PHE A 26 -8.95 -4.69 3.15
N ILE A 27 -8.61 -5.66 4.00
CA ILE A 27 -8.24 -5.40 5.40
C ILE A 27 -7.04 -4.44 5.47
N PHE A 28 -6.01 -4.68 4.65
CA PHE A 28 -4.85 -3.79 4.57
C PHE A 28 -5.21 -2.37 4.16
N SER A 29 -6.26 -2.16 3.36
CA SER A 29 -6.70 -0.81 2.97
C SER A 29 -7.28 -0.01 4.16
N PHE A 30 -8.00 -0.67 5.07
CA PHE A 30 -8.44 -0.03 6.31
C PHE A 30 -7.29 0.23 7.27
N ILE A 31 -6.31 -0.69 7.35
CA ILE A 31 -5.10 -0.45 8.13
C ILE A 31 -4.34 0.75 7.56
N GLY A 32 -4.17 0.85 6.24
CA GLY A 32 -3.55 2.01 5.59
C GLY A 32 -4.29 3.31 5.90
N LEU A 33 -5.61 3.28 5.93
CA LEU A 33 -6.44 4.43 6.27
C LEU A 33 -6.31 4.83 7.75
N ALA A 34 -6.20 3.86 8.66
CA ALA A 34 -5.92 4.12 10.08
C ALA A 34 -4.55 4.75 10.28
N PHE A 35 -3.52 4.26 9.59
CA PHE A 35 -2.18 4.86 9.63
C PHE A 35 -2.14 6.27 9.02
N PHE A 36 -2.95 6.51 7.98
CA PHE A 36 -3.13 7.85 7.45
C PHE A 36 -3.80 8.80 8.46
N ALA A 37 -4.81 8.33 9.19
CA ALA A 37 -5.44 9.10 10.26
C ALA A 37 -4.45 9.40 11.40
N ILE A 38 -3.59 8.44 11.78
CA ILE A 38 -2.51 8.66 12.75
C ILE A 38 -1.54 9.74 12.24
N PHE A 39 -1.15 9.68 10.96
CA PHE A 39 -0.29 10.71 10.37
C PHE A 39 -0.90 12.11 10.47
N ILE A 40 -2.20 12.27 10.15
CA ILE A 40 -2.90 13.55 10.31
C ILE A 40 -2.86 14.01 11.77
N LYS A 41 -3.09 13.12 12.74
CA LYS A 41 -3.01 13.45 14.16
C LYS A 41 -1.60 13.86 14.61
N VAL A 42 -0.57 13.22 14.07
CA VAL A 42 0.83 13.61 14.34
C VAL A 42 1.12 14.99 13.75
N MET A 43 0.63 15.30 12.54
CA MET A 43 0.77 16.64 11.97
C MET A 43 0.06 17.70 12.81
N ASP A 44 -1.18 17.44 13.22
CA ASP A 44 -1.99 18.34 14.04
C ASP A 44 -1.33 18.61 15.40
N ALA A 45 -0.86 17.56 16.08
CA ALA A 45 -0.18 17.66 17.38
C ALA A 45 1.17 18.40 17.34
N ASN A 46 1.79 18.51 16.17
CA ASN A 46 3.08 19.18 15.99
C ASN A 46 2.96 20.48 15.17
N SER A 47 1.74 20.94 14.87
CA SER A 47 1.48 22.10 14.00
C SER A 47 2.01 23.42 14.57
N SER A 48 2.09 23.54 15.90
CA SER A 48 2.59 24.72 16.62
C SER A 48 4.06 24.61 17.03
N ASN A 49 4.68 23.43 16.89
CA ASN A 49 6.03 23.13 17.37
C ASN A 49 6.94 22.77 16.20
N TYR A 50 7.71 23.74 15.69
CA TYR A 50 8.66 23.55 14.60
C TYR A 50 10.06 23.13 15.07
N GLU A 51 10.14 22.42 16.21
CA GLU A 51 11.42 21.88 16.67
C GLU A 51 11.89 20.72 15.78
N SER A 52 13.21 20.53 15.68
CA SER A 52 13.82 19.43 14.91
C SER A 52 13.27 18.04 15.30
N SER A 53 12.93 17.87 16.58
CA SER A 53 12.31 16.66 17.13
C SER A 53 10.89 16.42 16.57
N ALA A 54 10.11 17.48 16.38
CA ALA A 54 8.76 17.43 15.83
C ALA A 54 8.78 17.12 14.32
N LEU A 55 9.69 17.75 13.57
CA LEU A 55 9.90 17.47 12.15
C LEU A 55 10.32 16.01 11.91
N THR A 56 11.16 15.47 12.79
CA THR A 56 11.57 14.05 12.73
C THR A 56 10.36 13.13 12.94
N ARG A 57 9.49 13.43 13.92
CA ARG A 57 8.27 12.64 14.18
C ARG A 57 7.29 12.65 13.00
N ILE A 58 7.06 13.83 12.40
CA ILE A 58 6.20 13.97 11.22
C ILE A 58 6.77 13.16 10.04
N THR A 59 8.08 13.25 9.81
CA THR A 59 8.75 12.54 8.71
C THR A 59 8.67 11.02 8.89
N VAL A 60 8.91 10.51 10.09
CA VAL A 60 8.77 9.08 10.40
C VAL A 60 7.32 8.62 10.18
N ALA A 61 6.34 9.39 10.66
CA ALA A 61 4.92 9.08 10.47
C ALA A 61 4.52 9.10 8.98
N LEU A 62 5.03 10.05 8.20
CA LEU A 62 4.81 10.15 6.75
C LEU A 62 5.33 8.90 6.04
N ILE A 63 6.57 8.50 6.31
CA ILE A 63 7.20 7.32 5.69
C ILE A 63 6.44 6.05 6.05
N LEU A 64 6.07 5.88 7.33
CA LEU A 64 5.34 4.71 7.80
C LEU A 64 3.96 4.61 7.14
N ALA A 65 3.22 5.71 7.08
CA ALA A 65 1.93 5.78 6.42
C ALA A 65 2.06 5.50 4.91
N LEU A 66 3.10 6.01 4.26
CA LEU A 66 3.36 5.80 2.83
C LEU A 66 3.67 4.34 2.51
N VAL A 67 4.54 3.69 3.29
CA VAL A 67 4.87 2.26 3.10
C VAL A 67 3.63 1.38 3.26
N ILE A 68 2.82 1.61 4.31
CA ILE A 68 1.63 0.79 4.56
C ILE A 68 0.58 0.98 3.47
N ASN A 69 0.32 2.23 3.06
CA ASN A 69 -0.62 2.52 1.98
C ASN A 69 -0.12 1.97 0.63
N ALA A 70 1.19 2.04 0.37
CA ALA A 70 1.77 1.45 -0.84
C ALA A 70 1.58 -0.07 -0.85
N ILE A 71 1.89 -0.77 0.25
CA ILE A 71 1.69 -2.22 0.37
C ILE A 71 0.22 -2.58 0.16
N SER A 72 -0.71 -1.86 0.81
CA SER A 72 -2.14 -2.09 0.63
C SER A 72 -2.56 -1.94 -0.83
N PHE A 73 -2.13 -0.88 -1.49
CA PHE A 73 -2.45 -0.59 -2.88
C PHE A 73 -1.89 -1.66 -3.83
N PHE A 74 -0.63 -2.07 -3.66
CA PHE A 74 -0.01 -3.13 -4.46
C PHE A 74 -0.68 -4.49 -4.25
N LEU A 75 -1.06 -4.82 -3.01
CA LEU A 75 -1.84 -6.03 -2.71
C LEU A 75 -3.20 -5.99 -3.41
N GLY A 76 -3.88 -4.83 -3.43
CA GLY A 76 -5.12 -4.63 -4.16
C GLY A 76 -4.96 -4.85 -5.67
N ILE A 77 -3.93 -4.27 -6.28
CA ILE A 77 -3.62 -4.45 -7.71
C ILE A 77 -3.35 -5.94 -8.01
N SER A 78 -2.58 -6.61 -7.17
CA SER A 78 -2.28 -8.04 -7.32
C SER A 78 -3.55 -8.90 -7.23
N ALA A 79 -4.46 -8.57 -6.31
CA ALA A 79 -5.72 -9.26 -6.12
C ALA A 79 -6.76 -8.99 -7.23
N ARG A 80 -6.65 -7.88 -7.98
CA ARG A 80 -7.56 -7.53 -9.09
C ARG A 80 -7.62 -8.59 -10.20
N ARG A 81 -6.57 -9.41 -10.36
CA ARG A 81 -6.51 -10.52 -11.33
C ARG A 81 -7.33 -11.76 -10.91
N SER A 82 -7.99 -11.69 -9.74
CA SER A 82 -8.91 -12.72 -9.25
C SER A 82 -10.26 -12.68 -9.98
N THR A 83 -10.81 -13.84 -10.34
CA THR A 83 -12.16 -13.95 -10.92
C THR A 83 -13.25 -13.86 -9.85
N THR A 84 -12.96 -14.31 -8.63
CA THR A 84 -13.93 -14.39 -7.52
C THR A 84 -13.82 -13.26 -6.49
N GLY A 85 -12.72 -12.48 -6.51
CA GLY A 85 -12.45 -11.40 -5.54
C GLY A 85 -12.29 -10.00 -6.16
N ARG A 86 -12.63 -9.83 -7.44
CA ARG A 86 -12.33 -8.61 -8.21
C ARG A 86 -12.96 -7.35 -7.62
N GLY A 87 -14.23 -7.42 -7.22
CA GLY A 87 -14.95 -6.27 -6.65
C GLY A 87 -14.31 -5.80 -5.33
N LEU A 88 -13.96 -6.75 -4.46
CA LEU A 88 -13.31 -6.46 -3.19
C LEU A 88 -11.90 -5.88 -3.38
N ALA A 89 -11.14 -6.39 -4.35
CA ALA A 89 -9.84 -5.83 -4.70
C ALA A 89 -9.94 -4.39 -5.23
N ILE A 90 -10.96 -4.09 -6.05
CA ILE A 90 -11.19 -2.72 -6.56
C ILE A 90 -11.55 -1.78 -5.40
N ALA A 91 -12.40 -2.22 -4.46
CA ALA A 91 -12.71 -1.43 -3.27
C ALA A 91 -11.44 -1.13 -2.46
N ALA A 92 -10.60 -2.13 -2.22
CA ALA A 92 -9.31 -1.97 -1.52
C ALA A 92 -8.38 -0.95 -2.20
N ILE A 93 -8.27 -1.03 -3.53
CA ILE A 93 -7.50 -0.07 -4.33
C ILE A 93 -8.07 1.33 -4.16
N THR A 94 -9.39 1.49 -4.25
CA THR A 94 -10.04 2.81 -4.19
C THR A 94 -9.85 3.47 -2.82
N ILE A 95 -9.96 2.68 -1.74
CA ILE A 95 -9.76 3.14 -0.36
C ILE A 95 -8.31 3.57 -0.12
N SER A 96 -7.34 2.80 -0.61
CA SER A 96 -5.90 3.07 -0.41
C SER A 96 -5.33 4.12 -1.38
N ALA A 97 -5.93 4.30 -2.56
CA ALA A 97 -5.45 5.23 -3.58
C ALA A 97 -5.48 6.69 -3.12
N ILE A 98 -6.55 7.11 -2.44
CA ILE A 98 -6.72 8.51 -2.01
C ILE A 98 -5.63 8.89 -0.98
N PRO A 99 -5.45 8.17 0.15
CA PRO A 99 -4.36 8.44 1.08
C PRO A 99 -2.99 8.37 0.40
N LEU A 100 -2.76 7.35 -0.44
CA LEU A 100 -1.47 7.16 -1.11
C LEU A 100 -1.12 8.36 -2.01
N THR A 101 -2.08 8.88 -2.77
CA THR A 101 -1.87 10.04 -3.64
C THR A 101 -1.49 11.27 -2.83
N ILE A 102 -2.19 11.52 -1.72
CA ILE A 102 -1.90 12.65 -0.82
C ILE A 102 -0.48 12.53 -0.25
N LEU A 103 -0.11 11.35 0.25
CA LEU A 103 1.21 11.10 0.83
C LEU A 103 2.33 11.28 -0.20
N VAL A 104 2.12 10.82 -1.43
CA VAL A 104 3.09 11.00 -2.53
C VAL A 104 3.25 12.47 -2.90
N VAL A 105 2.16 13.23 -3.00
CA VAL A 105 2.21 14.67 -3.27
C VAL A 105 2.95 15.41 -2.16
N LEU A 106 2.68 15.09 -0.89
CA LEU A 106 3.38 15.70 0.24
C LEU A 106 4.88 15.39 0.20
N LEU A 107 5.27 14.15 -0.09
CA LEU A 107 6.67 13.75 -0.20
C LEU A 107 7.40 14.44 -1.36
N LEU A 108 6.75 14.57 -2.52
CA LEU A 108 7.32 15.32 -3.64
C LEU A 108 7.45 16.81 -3.30
N GLY A 109 6.46 17.39 -2.63
CA GLY A 109 6.50 18.78 -2.17
C GLY A 109 7.67 19.04 -1.22
N THR A 110 7.92 18.17 -0.25
CA THR A 110 9.05 18.32 0.68
C THR A 110 10.39 18.18 -0.02
N ILE A 111 10.52 17.24 -0.98
CA ILE A 111 11.73 17.07 -1.78
C ILE A 111 12.01 18.33 -2.62
N ILE A 112 11.01 18.83 -3.36
CA ILE A 112 11.14 20.02 -4.22
C ILE A 112 11.51 21.24 -3.37
N PHE A 113 10.82 21.47 -2.25
CA PHE A 113 11.12 22.57 -1.34
C PHE A 113 12.55 22.51 -0.82
N THR A 114 13.01 21.32 -0.41
CA THR A 114 14.37 21.13 0.10
C THR A 114 15.42 21.39 -0.99
N LEU A 115 15.18 20.90 -2.22
CA LEU A 115 16.03 21.19 -3.36
C LEU A 115 16.08 22.69 -3.66
N SER A 116 14.93 23.37 -3.68
CA SER A 116 14.87 24.81 -3.92
C SER A 116 15.56 25.65 -2.84
N ALA A 117 15.66 25.14 -1.61
CA ALA A 117 16.36 25.82 -0.52
C ALA A 117 17.89 25.62 -0.58
N PHE A 118 18.36 24.67 -1.40
CA PHE A 118 19.78 24.31 -1.52
C PHE A 118 20.48 25.00 -2.69
N PHE A 119 19.72 25.51 -3.67
CA PHE A 119 20.19 26.28 -4.83
C PHE A 119 19.90 27.77 -4.65
#